data_AF-A0A917KG93-F1
#
_entry.id   AF-A0A917KG93-F1
#
_cell.length_a   1.000
_cell.length_b   1.000
_cell.length_c   1.000
_cell.angle_alpha   90.00
_cell.angle_beta   90.00
_cell.angle_gamma   90.00
#
_symmetry.space_group_name_H-M   'P 1'
#
loop_
_entity.id
_entity.type
_entity.pdbx_description
1 polymer ?
#
loop_
_entity_poly.entity_id
_entity_poly.type
_entity_poly.pdbx_seq_one_letter_code
_entity_poly.pdbx_strand_id
1 'polypeptide(L)'
;MEAKRFTRCIVPVDILHLAEPSVLDPFLEALARLQSDFDVIRFETVAPEGLAVWKWAFRVLQGREIWKTHGAWIEAVHPTFGPGIAERFAWTRKLTEEEERLARRLRASAIRRLKALLDENTVLFMPTAPGGAPKVGLDTATLEGWRSKLMQFTCIAGLGGLPEITIPSMVVDGLPVGFSVIAARDQDERMLKWVVKWSERLVLSHPPTGREGGRTN
;
A
#
# COMPACT_ATOMS: atom_id res chain seq x y z
N MET A 1 -13.58 7.12 -26.77
CA MET A 1 -13.01 8.41 -26.33
C MET A 1 -11.67 8.12 -25.68
N GLU A 2 -10.59 8.72 -26.17
CA GLU A 2 -9.24 8.47 -25.67
C GLU A 2 -9.11 9.00 -24.23
N ALA A 3 -8.72 8.15 -23.29
CA ALA A 3 -8.50 8.58 -21.90
C ALA A 3 -7.31 9.55 -21.85
N LYS A 4 -7.55 10.76 -21.32
CA LYS A 4 -6.48 11.74 -21.08
C LYS A 4 -5.40 11.12 -20.18
N ARG A 5 -4.14 11.26 -20.59
CA ARG A 5 -2.99 10.76 -19.81
C ARG A 5 -2.81 11.57 -18.52
N PHE A 6 -2.28 10.92 -17.48
CA PHE A 6 -1.71 11.64 -16.34
C PHE A 6 -0.35 12.19 -16.79
N THR A 7 -0.11 13.48 -16.57
CA THR A 7 1.11 14.15 -17.04
C THR A 7 2.13 14.39 -15.93
N ARG A 8 1.73 14.19 -14.66
CA ARG A 8 2.59 14.44 -13.51
C ARG A 8 2.70 13.20 -12.63
N CYS A 9 3.92 12.90 -12.20
CA CYS A 9 4.21 11.81 -11.28
C CYS A 9 4.86 12.37 -10.02
N ILE A 10 4.38 11.92 -8.87
CA ILE A 10 5.02 12.15 -7.59
C ILE A 10 5.52 10.81 -7.06
N VAL A 11 6.80 10.77 -6.70
CA VAL A 11 7.46 9.64 -6.06
C VAL A 11 7.61 9.95 -4.57
N PRO A 12 6.95 9.20 -3.66
CA PRO A 12 7.00 9.46 -2.23
C PRO A 12 8.38 9.10 -1.64
N VAL A 13 9.18 10.11 -1.23
CA VAL A 13 10.53 9.85 -0.69
C VAL A 13 10.51 9.12 0.65
N ASP A 14 9.48 9.37 1.45
CA ASP A 14 9.22 8.69 2.72
C ASP A 14 8.91 7.21 2.53
N ILE A 15 8.32 6.82 1.40
CA ILE A 15 8.20 5.40 1.01
C ILE A 15 9.56 4.84 0.60
N LEU A 16 10.33 5.55 -0.22
CA LEU A 16 11.65 5.07 -0.65
C LEU A 16 12.60 4.86 0.53
N HIS A 17 12.59 5.76 1.52
CA HIS A 17 13.36 5.60 2.76
C HIS A 17 12.93 4.38 3.59
N LEU A 18 11.67 3.96 3.48
CA LEU A 18 11.19 2.75 4.14
C LEU A 18 11.43 1.49 3.31
N ALA A 19 11.62 1.58 1.99
CA ALA A 19 11.86 0.39 1.17
C ALA A 19 13.19 -0.28 1.56
N GLU A 20 13.27 -1.59 1.35
CA GLU A 20 14.53 -2.31 1.43
C GLU A 20 15.45 -1.86 0.30
N PRO A 21 16.79 -1.82 0.51
CA PRO A 21 17.72 -1.39 -0.53
C PRO A 21 17.56 -2.15 -1.85
N SER A 22 17.23 -3.45 -1.80
CA SER A 22 17.04 -4.30 -2.98
C SER A 22 15.82 -3.92 -3.83
N VAL A 23 14.92 -3.06 -3.34
CA VAL A 23 13.78 -2.52 -4.11
C VAL A 23 14.14 -1.27 -4.90
N LEU A 24 15.14 -0.50 -4.45
CA LEU A 24 15.37 0.86 -4.94
C LEU A 24 15.82 0.88 -6.40
N ASP A 25 16.85 0.10 -6.76
CA ASP A 25 17.37 0.08 -8.13
C ASP A 25 16.32 -0.43 -9.13
N PRO A 26 15.64 -1.58 -8.90
CA PRO A 26 14.56 -2.03 -9.78
C PRO A 26 13.42 -1.01 -9.90
N PHE A 27 13.10 -0.28 -8.83
CA PHE A 27 12.09 0.76 -8.86
C PHE A 27 12.50 1.96 -9.72
N LEU A 28 13.74 2.44 -9.57
CA LEU A 28 14.26 3.57 -10.34
C LEU A 28 14.40 3.21 -11.82
N GLU A 29 14.80 1.98 -12.15
CA GLU A 29 14.84 1.49 -13.53
C GLU A 29 13.44 1.49 -14.18
N ALA A 30 12.42 1.03 -13.46
CA ALA A 30 11.05 1.06 -13.96
C ALA A 30 10.50 2.47 -14.11
N LEU A 31 10.79 3.36 -13.16
CA LEU A 31 10.44 4.78 -13.25
C LEU A 31 11.10 5.43 -14.49
N ALA A 32 12.36 5.08 -14.79
CA ALA A 32 13.06 5.58 -15.97
C ALA A 32 12.39 5.12 -17.28
N ARG A 33 11.87 3.89 -17.33
CA ARG A 33 11.11 3.39 -18.51
C ARG A 33 9.79 4.14 -18.75
N LEU A 34 9.21 4.72 -17.69
CA LEU A 34 8.00 5.55 -17.78
C LEU A 34 8.29 7.05 -17.87
N GLN A 35 9.57 7.46 -17.86
CA GLN A 35 9.92 8.87 -17.74
C GLN A 35 9.32 9.73 -18.85
N SER A 36 9.26 9.21 -20.08
CA SER A 36 8.69 9.91 -21.24
C SER A 36 7.16 10.00 -21.24
N ASP A 37 6.47 9.26 -20.36
CA ASP A 37 5.01 9.35 -20.25
C ASP A 37 4.57 10.58 -19.45
N PHE A 38 5.46 11.11 -18.61
CA PHE A 38 5.23 12.25 -17.73
C PHE A 38 5.96 13.49 -18.22
N ASP A 39 5.29 14.64 -18.12
CA ASP A 39 5.92 15.93 -18.36
C ASP A 39 6.80 16.34 -17.17
N VAL A 40 6.42 15.90 -15.97
CA VAL A 40 7.13 16.21 -14.71
C VAL A 40 7.10 15.01 -13.77
N ILE A 41 8.26 14.66 -13.23
CA ILE A 41 8.43 13.71 -12.11
C ILE A 41 9.04 14.47 -10.94
N ARG A 42 8.43 14.38 -9.75
CA ARG A 42 8.95 15.00 -8.52
C ARG A 42 9.07 13.98 -7.41
N PHE A 43 10.04 14.19 -6.56
CA PHE A 43 10.25 13.44 -5.33
C PHE A 43 9.75 14.29 -4.17
N GLU A 44 8.73 13.83 -3.45
CA GLU A 44 8.05 14.63 -2.42
C GLU A 44 7.79 13.78 -1.18
N THR A 45 7.82 14.41 0.00
CA THR A 45 7.37 13.77 1.23
C THR A 45 5.84 13.76 1.28
N VAL A 46 5.21 12.58 1.28
CA VAL A 46 3.75 12.47 1.29
C VAL A 46 3.16 12.71 2.67
N ALA A 47 3.79 12.17 3.71
CA ALA A 47 3.37 12.29 5.11
C ALA A 47 4.40 13.08 5.93
N PRO A 48 4.30 14.42 6.02
CA PRO A 48 5.21 15.24 6.81
C PRO A 48 5.27 14.86 8.30
N GLU A 49 4.15 14.39 8.87
CA GLU A 49 4.09 13.90 10.25
C GLU A 49 4.64 12.47 10.40
N GLY A 50 4.99 11.81 9.29
CA GLY A 50 5.51 10.45 9.22
C GLY A 50 4.44 9.40 8.88
N LEU A 51 4.81 8.45 8.02
CA LEU A 51 3.92 7.34 7.62
C LEU A 51 3.53 6.44 8.80
N ALA A 52 4.36 6.34 9.84
CA ALA A 52 4.02 5.62 11.07
C ALA A 52 2.82 6.25 11.80
N VAL A 53 2.70 7.58 11.78
CA VAL A 53 1.58 8.33 12.38
C VAL A 53 0.32 8.13 11.55
N TRP A 54 0.43 8.18 10.22
CA TRP A 54 -0.68 7.87 9.32
C TRP A 54 -1.18 6.43 9.51
N LYS A 55 -0.28 5.46 9.55
CA LYS A 55 -0.60 4.06 9.87
C LYS A 55 -1.31 3.93 11.22
N TRP A 56 -0.85 4.64 12.26
CA TRP A 56 -1.53 4.62 13.56
C TRP A 56 -2.98 5.10 13.44
N ALA A 57 -3.22 6.23 12.76
CA ALA A 57 -4.56 6.76 12.56
C ALA A 57 -5.44 5.77 11.78
N PHE A 58 -4.90 5.17 10.71
CA PHE A 58 -5.58 4.15 9.93
C PHE A 58 -5.99 2.96 10.80
N ARG A 59 -5.05 2.42 11.60
CA ARG A 59 -5.32 1.28 12.48
C ARG A 59 -6.37 1.59 13.52
N VAL A 60 -6.29 2.74 14.21
CA VAL A 60 -7.27 3.12 15.22
C VAL A 60 -8.67 3.20 14.61
N LEU A 61 -8.82 3.89 13.47
CA LEU A 61 -10.13 4.00 12.82
C LEU A 61 -10.68 2.64 12.39
N GLN A 62 -9.86 1.82 11.74
CA GLN A 62 -10.24 0.46 11.34
C GLN A 62 -10.62 -0.39 12.56
N GLY A 63 -9.83 -0.35 13.64
CA GLY A 63 -10.10 -1.11 14.86
C GLY A 63 -11.40 -0.69 15.54
N ARG A 64 -11.70 0.60 15.60
CA ARG A 64 -12.97 1.12 16.12
C ARG A 64 -14.16 0.67 15.28
N GLU A 65 -14.04 0.69 13.96
CA GLU A 65 -15.07 0.21 13.03
C GLU A 65 -15.29 -1.31 13.17
N ILE A 66 -14.22 -2.09 13.27
CA ILE A 66 -14.27 -3.53 13.55
C ILE A 66 -15.03 -3.80 14.85
N TRP A 67 -14.68 -3.12 15.95
CA TRP A 67 -15.32 -3.38 17.24
C TRP A 67 -16.79 -2.94 17.26
N LYS A 68 -17.13 -1.79 16.65
CA LYS A 68 -18.53 -1.35 16.50
C LYS A 68 -19.36 -2.34 15.69
N THR A 69 -18.76 -3.01 14.71
CA THR A 69 -19.45 -3.97 13.82
C THR A 69 -19.59 -5.35 14.46
N HIS A 70 -18.52 -5.85 15.10
CA HIS A 70 -18.45 -7.25 15.54
C HIS A 70 -18.47 -7.43 17.06
N GLY A 71 -18.27 -6.39 17.85
CA GLY A 71 -18.11 -6.47 19.31
C GLY A 71 -19.28 -7.13 20.02
N ALA A 72 -20.51 -6.71 19.70
CA ALA A 72 -21.72 -7.29 20.29
C ALA A 72 -21.87 -8.79 20.00
N TRP A 73 -21.54 -9.22 18.78
CA TRP A 73 -21.56 -10.64 18.41
C TRP A 73 -20.48 -11.44 19.13
N ILE A 74 -19.25 -10.90 19.24
CA ILE A 74 -18.16 -11.55 19.95
C ILE A 74 -18.50 -11.74 21.42
N GLU A 75 -19.07 -10.72 22.07
CA GLU A 75 -19.46 -10.76 23.48
C GLU A 75 -20.67 -11.69 23.73
N ALA A 76 -21.54 -11.90 22.74
CA ALA A 76 -22.65 -12.85 22.86
C ALA A 76 -22.20 -14.30 22.62
N VAL A 77 -21.46 -14.54 21.54
CA VAL A 77 -21.19 -15.89 21.03
C VAL A 77 -19.90 -16.51 21.58
N HIS A 78 -18.98 -15.70 22.10
CA HIS A 78 -17.67 -16.16 22.60
C HIS A 78 -16.92 -17.09 21.61
N PRO A 79 -16.76 -16.68 20.33
CA PRO A 79 -16.14 -17.52 19.32
C PRO A 79 -14.67 -17.83 19.62
N THR A 80 -14.21 -19.01 19.20
CA THR A 80 -12.79 -19.36 19.25
C THR A 80 -12.06 -18.81 18.02
N PHE A 81 -11.07 -17.94 18.25
CA PHE A 81 -10.22 -17.38 17.19
C PHE A 81 -8.81 -17.96 17.25
N GLY A 82 -8.13 -17.99 16.10
CA GLY A 82 -6.68 -18.20 16.08
C GLY A 82 -5.94 -17.09 16.84
N PRO A 83 -4.75 -17.34 17.43
CA PRO A 83 -4.08 -16.43 18.36
C PRO A 83 -3.97 -14.97 17.87
N GLY A 84 -3.46 -14.76 16.65
CA GLY A 84 -3.28 -13.41 16.11
C GLY A 84 -4.59 -12.65 15.83
N ILE A 85 -5.70 -13.35 15.59
CA ILE A 85 -7.03 -12.71 15.43
C ILE A 85 -7.61 -12.36 16.80
N ALA A 86 -7.48 -13.27 17.77
CA ALA A 86 -7.90 -13.05 19.16
C ALA A 86 -7.23 -11.80 19.74
N GLU A 87 -5.91 -11.67 19.57
CA GLU A 87 -5.13 -10.51 20.02
C GLU A 87 -5.59 -9.21 19.36
N ARG A 88 -5.88 -9.24 18.05
CA ARG A 88 -6.38 -8.07 17.31
C ARG A 88 -7.74 -7.63 17.83
N PHE A 89 -8.68 -8.55 18.04
CA PHE A 89 -9.97 -8.20 18.64
C PHE A 89 -9.83 -7.68 20.07
N ALA A 90 -9.01 -8.33 20.90
CA ALA A 90 -8.72 -7.88 22.25
C ALA A 90 -8.12 -6.46 22.28
N TRP A 91 -7.29 -6.11 21.29
CA TRP A 91 -6.79 -4.76 21.10
C TRP A 91 -7.91 -3.79 20.65
N THR A 92 -8.73 -4.15 19.67
CA THR A 92 -9.81 -3.27 19.19
C THR A 92 -10.79 -2.87 20.30
N ARG A 93 -11.08 -3.78 21.23
CA ARG A 93 -11.93 -3.54 22.40
C ARG A 93 -11.38 -2.46 23.34
N LYS A 94 -10.06 -2.31 23.41
CA LYS A 94 -9.37 -1.36 24.30
C LYS A 94 -9.27 0.05 23.72
N LEU A 95 -9.55 0.23 22.42
CA LEU A 95 -9.45 1.53 21.77
C LEU A 95 -10.48 2.50 22.35
N THR A 96 -10.06 3.73 22.61
CA THR A 96 -10.86 4.77 23.27
C THR A 96 -11.53 5.71 22.25
N GLU A 97 -12.53 6.47 22.71
CA GLU A 97 -13.11 7.56 21.92
C GLU A 97 -12.12 8.70 21.67
N GLU A 98 -11.19 8.92 22.60
CA GLU A 98 -10.16 9.95 22.45
C GLU A 98 -9.19 9.61 21.32
N GLU A 99 -8.69 8.37 21.29
CA GLU A 99 -7.85 7.88 20.20
C GLU A 99 -8.59 7.97 18.86
N GLU A 100 -9.88 7.60 18.82
CA GLU A 100 -10.72 7.74 17.63
C GLU A 100 -10.79 9.21 17.17
N ARG A 101 -11.02 10.15 18.09
CA ARG A 101 -11.10 11.58 17.80
C ARG A 101 -9.78 12.14 17.26
N LEU A 102 -8.65 11.75 17.83
CA LEU A 102 -7.31 12.13 17.36
C LEU A 102 -7.02 11.53 15.98
N ALA A 103 -7.32 10.25 15.77
CA ALA A 103 -7.15 9.58 14.49
C ALA A 103 -8.01 10.20 13.38
N ARG A 104 -9.25 10.63 13.68
CA ARG A 104 -10.10 11.38 12.73
C ARG A 104 -9.49 12.72 12.32
N ARG A 105 -8.90 13.46 13.27
CA ARG A 105 -8.20 14.72 12.96
C ARG A 105 -6.98 14.50 12.06
N LEU A 106 -6.18 13.47 12.36
CA LEU A 106 -5.03 13.09 11.54
C LEU A 106 -5.46 12.65 10.14
N ARG A 107 -6.49 11.80 10.00
CA ARG A 107 -7.04 11.42 8.69
C ARG A 107 -7.51 12.64 7.90
N ALA A 108 -8.17 13.60 8.53
CA ALA A 108 -8.58 14.84 7.86
C ALA A 108 -7.37 15.65 7.35
N SER A 109 -6.27 15.70 8.11
CA SER A 109 -5.00 16.31 7.66
C SER A 109 -4.41 15.56 6.46
N ALA A 110 -4.30 14.24 6.56
CA ALA A 110 -3.79 13.39 5.49
C ALA A 110 -4.59 13.54 4.20
N ILE A 111 -5.93 13.57 4.28
CA ILE A 111 -6.80 13.82 3.11
C ILE A 111 -6.52 15.19 2.48
N ARG A 112 -6.37 16.26 3.28
CA ARG A 112 -6.03 17.59 2.73
C ARG A 112 -4.68 17.58 2.04
N ARG A 113 -3.67 16.95 2.65
CA ARG A 113 -2.33 16.81 2.06
C ARG A 113 -2.37 16.04 0.74
N LEU A 114 -3.04 14.89 0.72
CA LEU A 114 -3.18 14.07 -0.48
C LEU A 114 -3.93 14.80 -1.59
N LYS A 115 -4.99 15.56 -1.28
CA LYS A 115 -5.70 16.39 -2.26
C LYS A 115 -4.81 17.51 -2.84
N ALA A 116 -3.91 18.07 -2.03
CA ALA A 116 -2.97 19.09 -2.50
C ALA A 116 -1.88 18.51 -3.41
N LEU A 117 -1.52 17.23 -3.22
CA LEU A 117 -0.54 16.53 -4.06
C LEU A 117 -1.16 15.95 -5.34
N LEU A 118 -2.39 15.44 -5.24
CA LEU A 118 -3.06 14.69 -6.31
C LEU A 118 -4.21 15.52 -6.90
N ASP A 119 -3.88 16.33 -7.89
CA ASP A 119 -4.88 16.90 -8.78
C ASP A 119 -5.31 15.91 -9.88
N GLU A 120 -6.19 16.35 -10.75
CA GLU A 120 -6.70 15.55 -11.86
C GLU A 120 -5.65 15.14 -12.91
N ASN A 121 -4.38 15.53 -12.82
CA ASN A 121 -3.35 15.12 -13.79
C ASN A 121 -2.15 14.43 -13.13
N THR A 122 -2.22 14.23 -11.81
CA THR A 122 -1.12 13.74 -10.99
C THR A 122 -1.40 12.35 -10.44
N VAL A 123 -0.39 11.49 -10.44
CA VAL A 123 -0.40 10.19 -9.73
C VAL A 123 0.74 10.12 -8.72
N LEU A 124 0.57 9.33 -7.65
CA LEU A 124 1.70 8.78 -6.92
C LEU A 124 2.16 7.50 -7.60
N PHE A 125 3.47 7.35 -7.75
CA PHE A 125 4.10 6.11 -8.20
C PHE A 125 5.12 5.66 -7.16
N MET A 126 4.95 4.45 -6.63
CA MET A 126 5.75 3.94 -5.51
C MET A 126 5.87 2.41 -5.56
N PRO A 127 6.86 1.79 -4.91
CA PRO A 127 6.79 0.36 -4.63
C PRO A 127 5.52 0.04 -3.83
N THR A 128 4.87 -1.08 -4.11
CA THR A 128 3.68 -1.51 -3.35
C THR A 128 4.05 -2.04 -1.96
N ALA A 129 5.24 -2.62 -1.81
CA ALA A 129 5.70 -3.25 -0.58
C ALA A 129 7.14 -2.82 -0.23
N PRO A 130 7.56 -2.97 1.04
CA PRO A 130 8.91 -2.68 1.44
C PRO A 130 9.97 -3.58 0.78
N GLY A 131 9.59 -4.76 0.29
CA GLY A 131 10.50 -5.74 -0.30
C GLY A 131 9.75 -7.03 -0.65
N GLY A 132 10.52 -8.10 -0.87
CA GLY A 132 9.98 -9.42 -1.23
C GLY A 132 9.04 -10.01 -0.18
N ALA A 133 8.25 -11.00 -0.58
CA ALA A 133 7.33 -11.66 0.35
C ALA A 133 8.12 -12.32 1.52
N PRO A 134 7.67 -12.14 2.78
CA PRO A 134 8.35 -12.74 3.93
C PRO A 134 8.24 -14.27 3.88
N LYS A 135 9.27 -14.98 4.35
CA LYS A 135 9.29 -16.44 4.40
C LYS A 135 8.16 -16.98 5.29
N VAL A 136 7.62 -18.13 4.91
CA VAL A 136 6.69 -18.89 5.76
C VAL A 136 7.44 -19.38 7.00
N GLY A 137 6.78 -19.31 8.16
CA GLY A 137 7.35 -19.80 9.43
C GLY A 137 8.28 -18.82 10.14
N LEU A 138 8.33 -17.56 9.72
CA LEU A 138 8.97 -16.51 10.54
C LEU A 138 8.32 -16.43 11.92
N ASP A 139 9.13 -16.07 12.92
CA ASP A 139 8.63 -15.78 14.25
C ASP A 139 7.63 -14.60 14.22
N THR A 140 6.75 -14.59 15.22
CA THR A 140 5.65 -13.63 15.29
C THR A 140 6.14 -12.17 15.33
N ALA A 141 7.22 -11.88 16.04
CA ALA A 141 7.70 -10.51 16.21
C ALA A 141 8.25 -9.95 14.89
N THR A 142 9.07 -10.74 14.18
CA THR A 142 9.60 -10.36 12.87
C THR A 142 8.47 -10.18 11.85
N LEU A 143 7.49 -11.09 11.83
CA LEU A 143 6.36 -11.01 10.90
C LEU A 143 5.45 -9.80 11.18
N GLU A 144 5.19 -9.47 12.44
CA GLU A 144 4.41 -8.27 12.79
C GLU A 144 5.19 -6.98 12.51
N GLY A 145 6.52 -6.97 12.68
CA GLY A 145 7.39 -5.89 12.24
C GLY A 145 7.26 -5.65 10.73
N TRP A 146 7.33 -6.71 9.93
CA TRP A 146 7.13 -6.66 8.49
C TRP A 146 5.74 -6.12 8.10
N ARG A 147 4.67 -6.65 8.70
CA ARG A 147 3.29 -6.20 8.47
C ARG A 147 3.08 -4.74 8.85
N SER A 148 3.66 -4.32 9.97
CA SER A 148 3.63 -2.94 10.44
C SER A 148 4.34 -2.00 9.48
N LYS A 149 5.45 -2.44 8.87
CA LYS A 149 6.18 -1.72 7.83
C LYS A 149 5.36 -1.64 6.54
N LEU A 150 4.86 -2.77 6.03
CA LEU A 150 4.00 -2.85 4.84
C LEU A 150 2.76 -1.95 4.95
N MET A 151 2.12 -1.91 6.13
CA MET A 151 0.93 -1.08 6.33
C MET A 151 1.21 0.43 6.22
N GLN A 152 2.46 0.88 6.39
CA GLN A 152 2.83 2.28 6.12
C GLN A 152 2.71 2.63 4.63
N PHE A 153 2.90 1.65 3.74
CA PHE A 153 2.74 1.79 2.30
C PHE A 153 1.25 1.83 1.94
N THR A 154 0.50 0.82 2.40
CA THR A 154 -0.90 0.62 1.98
C THR A 154 -1.90 1.54 2.68
N CYS A 155 -1.51 2.23 3.76
CA CYS A 155 -2.42 3.13 4.47
C CYS A 155 -2.72 4.43 3.71
N ILE A 156 -1.88 4.83 2.74
CA ILE A 156 -1.99 6.10 2.02
C ILE A 156 -3.33 6.19 1.28
N ALA A 157 -3.60 5.26 0.36
CA ALA A 157 -4.85 5.24 -0.39
C ALA A 157 -6.05 4.96 0.51
N GLY A 158 -5.91 4.07 1.49
CA GLY A 158 -6.97 3.72 2.44
C GLY A 158 -7.43 4.92 3.30
N LEU A 159 -6.50 5.73 3.81
CA LEU A 159 -6.83 6.95 4.54
C LEU A 159 -7.49 8.00 3.65
N GLY A 160 -6.92 8.18 2.45
CA GLY A 160 -7.38 9.14 1.45
C GLY A 160 -8.72 8.78 0.80
N GLY A 161 -9.11 7.51 0.85
CA GLY A 161 -10.18 6.94 0.02
C GLY A 161 -9.90 7.19 -1.46
N LEU A 162 -8.69 6.84 -1.89
CA LEU A 162 -8.17 7.07 -3.24
C LEU A 162 -8.11 5.74 -4.02
N PRO A 163 -8.26 5.79 -5.35
CA PRO A 163 -7.98 4.64 -6.19
C PRO A 163 -6.49 4.30 -6.18
N GLU A 164 -6.19 3.01 -5.99
CA GLU A 164 -4.84 2.45 -6.08
C GLU A 164 -4.87 1.17 -6.91
N ILE A 165 -3.87 0.97 -7.78
CA ILE A 165 -3.64 -0.28 -8.48
C ILE A 165 -2.18 -0.73 -8.30
N THR A 166 -2.00 -2.02 -8.06
CA THR A 166 -0.70 -2.69 -8.02
C THR A 166 -0.41 -3.41 -9.34
N ILE A 167 0.78 -3.18 -9.89
CA ILE A 167 1.24 -3.78 -11.15
C ILE A 167 2.48 -4.64 -10.85
N PRO A 168 2.47 -5.95 -11.15
CA PRO A 168 3.58 -6.86 -10.84
C PRO A 168 4.71 -6.67 -11.86
N SER A 169 5.73 -5.89 -11.48
CA SER A 169 6.72 -5.39 -12.44
C SER A 169 8.19 -5.49 -11.99
N MET A 170 8.45 -5.89 -10.75
CA MET A 170 9.82 -6.11 -10.26
C MET A 170 10.01 -7.51 -9.71
N VAL A 171 11.25 -7.99 -9.80
CA VAL A 171 11.75 -9.12 -9.02
C VAL A 171 12.82 -8.60 -8.08
N VAL A 172 12.61 -8.82 -6.79
CA VAL A 172 13.53 -8.44 -5.72
C VAL A 172 13.89 -9.73 -4.97
N ASP A 173 15.17 -10.07 -4.94
CA ASP A 173 15.67 -11.30 -4.30
C ASP A 173 14.95 -12.57 -4.78
N GLY A 174 14.62 -12.63 -6.08
CA GLY A 174 13.90 -13.76 -6.70
C GLY A 174 12.39 -13.79 -6.44
N LEU A 175 11.84 -12.77 -5.76
CA LEU A 175 10.42 -12.67 -5.42
C LEU A 175 9.74 -11.48 -6.13
N PRO A 176 8.47 -11.62 -6.55
CA PRO A 176 7.76 -10.53 -7.22
C PRO A 176 7.44 -9.40 -6.23
N VAL A 177 7.71 -8.16 -6.66
CA VAL A 177 7.30 -6.92 -5.99
C VAL A 177 6.63 -6.01 -7.02
N GLY A 178 5.52 -5.39 -6.63
CA GLY A 178 4.74 -4.53 -7.52
C GLY A 178 5.06 -3.04 -7.38
N PHE A 179 4.57 -2.27 -8.35
CA PHE A 179 4.41 -0.82 -8.22
C PHE A 179 2.97 -0.47 -7.97
N SER A 180 2.75 0.49 -7.08
CA SER A 180 1.45 1.11 -6.86
C SER A 180 1.36 2.42 -7.64
N VAL A 181 0.24 2.59 -8.34
CA VAL A 181 -0.22 3.87 -8.88
C VAL A 181 -1.42 4.31 -8.05
N ILE A 182 -1.34 5.50 -7.44
CA ILE A 182 -2.46 6.11 -6.70
C ILE A 182 -2.87 7.38 -7.44
N ALA A 183 -4.14 7.47 -7.83
CA ALA A 183 -4.67 8.66 -8.48
C ALA A 183 -5.55 9.49 -7.53
N ALA A 184 -5.92 10.70 -7.96
CA ALA A 184 -6.92 11.49 -7.26
C ALA A 184 -8.27 10.73 -7.17
N ARG A 185 -9.11 11.14 -6.22
CA ARG A 185 -10.45 10.57 -6.01
C ARG A 185 -11.27 10.59 -7.31
N ASP A 186 -12.06 9.55 -7.52
CA ASP A 186 -12.97 9.35 -8.66
C ASP A 186 -12.26 9.26 -10.03
N GLN A 187 -10.98 8.85 -10.04
CA GLN A 187 -10.19 8.66 -11.26
C GLN A 187 -9.97 7.19 -11.63
N ASP A 188 -10.65 6.25 -10.97
CA ASP A 188 -10.49 4.80 -11.11
C ASP A 188 -10.47 4.33 -12.57
N GLU A 189 -11.53 4.64 -13.33
CA GLU A 189 -11.67 4.20 -14.72
C GLU A 189 -10.58 4.80 -15.63
N ARG A 190 -10.23 6.08 -15.39
CA ARG A 190 -9.17 6.75 -16.16
C ARG A 190 -7.80 6.18 -15.83
N MET A 191 -7.54 5.91 -14.55
CA MET A 191 -6.31 5.27 -14.07
C MET A 191 -6.14 3.90 -14.70
N LEU A 192 -7.17 3.06 -14.69
CA LEU A 192 -7.13 1.73 -15.31
C LEU A 192 -6.85 1.80 -16.82
N LYS A 193 -7.58 2.66 -17.56
CA LYS A 193 -7.35 2.84 -19.00
C LYS A 193 -5.96 3.35 -19.33
N TRP A 194 -5.42 4.23 -18.48
CA TRP A 194 -4.07 4.77 -18.66
C TRP A 194 -2.99 3.72 -18.34
N VAL A 195 -3.13 2.98 -17.24
CA VAL A 195 -2.18 1.93 -16.82
C VAL A 195 -2.02 0.85 -17.89
N VAL A 196 -3.12 0.38 -18.48
CA VAL A 196 -3.09 -0.66 -19.53
C VAL A 196 -2.20 -0.28 -20.71
N LYS A 197 -2.09 1.01 -21.06
CA LYS A 197 -1.29 1.47 -22.21
C LYS A 197 0.21 1.25 -22.02
N TRP A 198 0.68 1.17 -20.78
CA TRP A 198 2.11 1.07 -20.49
C TRP A 198 2.49 -0.11 -19.63
N SER A 199 1.55 -0.76 -18.94
CA SER A 199 1.84 -1.86 -18.02
C SER A 199 2.60 -2.98 -18.68
N GLU A 200 2.32 -3.30 -19.95
CA GLU A 200 3.02 -4.33 -20.71
C GLU A 200 4.53 -4.07 -20.85
N ARG A 201 4.98 -2.81 -20.82
CA ARG A 201 6.40 -2.45 -20.82
C ARG A 201 7.12 -2.78 -19.51
N LEU A 202 6.34 -2.94 -18.43
CA LEU A 202 6.84 -3.17 -17.08
C LEU A 202 6.49 -4.54 -16.52
N VAL A 203 5.49 -5.25 -17.06
CA VAL A 203 5.09 -6.57 -16.56
C VAL A 203 6.25 -7.54 -16.77
N LEU A 204 6.53 -8.33 -15.73
CA LEU A 204 7.51 -9.40 -15.81
C LEU A 204 7.10 -10.40 -16.90
N SER A 205 8.00 -10.67 -17.85
CA SER A 205 7.93 -11.92 -18.61
C SER A 205 7.98 -13.06 -17.60
N HIS A 206 7.00 -13.96 -17.64
CA HIS A 206 6.80 -15.05 -16.66
C HIS A 206 8.15 -15.64 -16.23
N PRO A 207 8.47 -15.74 -14.92
CA PRO A 207 9.60 -16.55 -14.51
C PRO A 207 9.37 -17.98 -15.02
N PRO A 208 10.39 -18.68 -15.54
CA PRO A 208 10.23 -20.07 -15.94
C PRO A 208 9.67 -20.83 -14.73
N THR A 209 8.53 -21.49 -14.92
CA THR A 209 7.90 -22.29 -13.89
C THR A 209 8.80 -23.47 -13.57
N GLY A 210 9.72 -23.28 -12.63
CA GLY A 210 10.55 -24.33 -12.04
C GLY A 210 9.70 -25.25 -11.17
N ARG A 211 8.84 -26.05 -11.79
CA ARG A 211 8.28 -27.27 -11.21
C ARG A 211 8.65 -28.46 -12.08
N GLU A 212 9.94 -28.68 -12.25
CA GLU A 212 10.47 -30.03 -12.48
C GLU A 212 10.78 -30.66 -11.11
N GLY A 213 9.71 -31.01 -10.40
CA GLY A 213 9.78 -31.90 -9.24
C GLY A 213 9.13 -33.20 -9.64
N GLY A 214 9.95 -34.12 -10.15
CA GLY A 214 9.54 -35.44 -10.59
C GLY A 214 8.72 -36.17 -9.51
N ARG A 215 7.51 -36.56 -9.87
CA ARG A 215 6.86 -37.72 -9.24
C ARG A 215 7.49 -38.95 -9.87
N THR A 216 8.50 -39.50 -9.23
CA THR A 216 8.83 -40.91 -9.43
C THR A 216 7.83 -41.74 -8.63
N ASN A 217 7.32 -42.76 -9.30
CA ASN A 217 6.30 -43.73 -8.90
C ASN A 217 6.44 -44.29 -7.48
#